data_AF-A0A9P1YNI8-F1
#
_entry.id   AF-A0A9P1YNI8-F1
#
_cell.length_a   1.000
_cell.length_b   1.000
_cell.length_c   1.000
_cell.angle_alpha   90.00
_cell.angle_beta   90.00
_cell.angle_gamma   90.00
#
_symmetry.space_group_name_H-M   'P 1'
#
loop_
_entity.id
_entity.type
_entity.pdbx_description
1 polymer ?
#
loop_
_entity_poly.entity_id
_entity_poly.type
_entity_poly.pdbx_seq_one_letter_code
_entity_poly.pdbx_strand_id
1 'polypeptide(L)'
;MISNRELEVWKNKNRYIKIPKLQWKGKGFSKIGATYTPVEFITQLELKGWVRVNEQGGSKSGPATILTNPISGEKVRIHALPSNKKPYFRVQNKGGNYLDDTGQFPSNATKQELRNLTHFYFK
;
A
#
# COMPACT_ATOMS: atom_id res chain seq x y z
N MET A 1 5.01 -1.95 16.68
CA MET A 1 3.74 -1.21 16.48
C MET A 1 4.07 0.25 16.68
N ILE A 2 3.80 1.12 15.70
CA ILE A 2 3.92 2.57 15.92
C ILE A 2 2.70 2.98 16.75
N SER A 3 2.93 3.53 17.93
CA SER A 3 1.88 4.00 18.83
C SER A 3 1.15 5.21 18.23
N ASN A 4 -0.09 5.47 18.66
CA ASN A 4 -0.82 6.69 18.27
C ASN A 4 -0.03 7.97 18.59
N ARG A 5 0.81 7.92 19.64
CA ARG A 5 1.69 9.03 20.04
C ARG A 5 2.81 9.27 19.04
N GLU A 6 3.42 8.22 18.50
CA GLU A 6 4.44 8.33 17.46
C GLU A 6 3.86 8.78 16.12
N LEU A 7 2.61 8.41 15.81
CA LEU A 7 1.86 8.95 14.65
C LEU A 7 1.61 10.46 14.78
N GLU A 8 1.22 10.95 15.97
CA GLU A 8 1.03 12.38 16.18
C GLU A 8 2.35 13.16 16.14
N VAL A 9 3.43 12.62 16.71
CA VAL A 9 4.76 13.22 16.64
C VAL A 9 5.23 13.28 15.19
N TRP A 10 5.03 12.23 14.38
CA TRP A 10 5.34 12.24 12.95
C TRP A 10 4.51 13.26 12.18
N LYS A 11 3.19 13.33 12.43
CA LYS A 11 2.28 14.33 11.82
C LYS A 11 2.71 15.76 12.15
N ASN A 12 3.08 16.04 13.40
CA ASN A 12 3.54 17.37 13.82
C ASN A 12 4.93 17.72 13.25
N LYS A 13 5.86 16.77 13.25
CA LYS A 13 7.22 16.96 12.72
C LYS A 13 7.23 17.16 11.20
N ASN A 14 6.24 16.61 10.51
CA ASN A 14 6.09 16.69 9.06
C ASN A 14 4.95 17.60 8.59
N ARG A 15 4.44 18.49 9.46
CA ARG A 15 3.39 19.48 9.12
C ARG A 15 3.73 20.34 7.89
N TYR A 16 5.01 20.47 7.57
CA TYR A 16 5.53 21.25 6.43
C TYR A 16 6.06 20.41 5.28
N ILE A 17 6.03 19.07 5.37
CA ILE A 17 6.36 18.21 4.23
C ILE A 17 5.14 18.22 3.31
N LYS A 18 5.32 18.77 2.12
CA LYS A 18 4.30 18.76 1.06
C LYS A 18 4.17 17.34 0.51
N ILE A 19 3.46 16.47 1.23
CA ILE A 19 3.16 15.12 0.77
C ILE A 19 2.32 15.26 -0.51
N PRO A 20 2.76 14.68 -1.65
CA PRO A 20 2.00 14.76 -2.89
C PRO A 20 0.57 14.26 -2.67
N LYS A 21 -0.44 15.01 -3.09
CA LYS A 21 -1.83 14.58 -2.91
C LYS A 21 -2.09 13.32 -3.75
N LEU A 22 -2.54 12.25 -3.09
CA LEU A 22 -2.83 10.99 -3.79
C LEU A 22 -3.99 11.16 -4.77
N GLN A 23 -3.71 10.87 -6.04
CA GLN A 23 -4.72 10.71 -7.08
C GLN A 23 -4.99 9.22 -7.31
N TRP A 24 -5.89 8.64 -6.50
CA TRP A 24 -6.31 7.25 -6.68
C TRP A 24 -7.15 7.11 -7.96
N LYS A 25 -6.66 6.33 -8.92
CA LYS A 25 -7.33 6.09 -10.21
C LYS A 25 -7.62 4.61 -10.47
N GLY A 26 -7.34 3.73 -9.49
CA GLY A 26 -7.43 2.28 -9.65
C GLY A 26 -6.44 1.68 -10.65
N LYS A 27 -5.36 2.40 -10.99
CA LYS A 27 -4.29 1.98 -11.91
C LYS A 27 -3.04 2.86 -11.75
N GLY A 28 -1.93 2.49 -12.40
CA GLY A 28 -0.66 3.20 -12.34
C GLY A 28 0.00 3.11 -10.97
N PHE A 29 -0.10 1.94 -10.35
CA PHE A 29 0.41 1.66 -9.01
C PHE A 29 1.93 1.71 -8.94
N SER A 30 2.65 1.34 -10.01
CA SER A 30 4.10 1.49 -10.13
C SER A 30 4.55 2.93 -9.89
N LYS A 31 3.83 3.90 -10.46
CA LYS A 31 4.07 5.32 -10.27
C LYS A 31 3.80 5.76 -8.82
N ILE A 32 2.78 5.19 -8.17
CA ILE A 32 2.52 5.45 -6.74
C ILE A 32 3.71 4.97 -5.91
N GLY A 33 4.22 3.76 -6.15
CA GLY A 33 5.41 3.24 -5.48
C GLY A 33 6.64 4.12 -5.66
N ALA A 34 6.84 4.66 -6.87
CA ALA A 34 7.95 5.58 -7.14
C ALA A 34 7.79 6.99 -6.51
N THR A 35 6.57 7.36 -6.09
CA THR A 35 6.24 8.71 -5.61
C THR A 35 6.22 8.82 -4.09
N TYR A 36 5.81 7.76 -3.40
CA TYR A 36 5.54 7.78 -1.96
C TYR A 36 6.47 6.86 -1.20
N THR A 37 6.78 7.22 0.05
CA THR A 37 7.22 6.25 1.06
C THR A 37 6.01 5.46 1.60
N PRO A 38 6.22 4.31 2.26
CA PRO A 38 5.12 3.57 2.88
C PRO A 38 4.26 4.42 3.83
N VAL A 39 4.88 5.26 4.66
CA VAL A 39 4.18 6.07 5.67
C VAL A 39 3.35 7.16 5.01
N GLU A 40 3.88 7.84 3.98
CA GLU A 40 3.14 8.85 3.25
C GLU A 40 1.96 8.24 2.49
N PHE A 41 2.14 7.07 1.88
CA PHE A 41 1.06 6.41 1.16
C PHE A 41 -0.07 5.95 2.10
N ILE A 42 0.27 5.34 3.23
CA ILE A 42 -0.69 5.01 4.31
C ILE A 42 -1.45 6.27 4.72
N THR A 43 -0.73 7.36 5.02
CA THR A 43 -1.33 8.63 5.45
C THR A 43 -2.29 9.19 4.40
N GLN A 44 -1.92 9.18 3.13
CA GLN A 44 -2.77 9.69 2.04
C GLN A 44 -4.04 8.84 1.86
N LEU A 45 -3.97 7.53 2.06
CA LEU A 45 -5.13 6.64 2.02
C LEU A 45 -6.05 6.87 3.24
N GLU A 46 -5.50 7.01 4.44
CA GLU A 46 -6.26 7.37 5.66
C GLU A 46 -6.97 8.73 5.50
N LEU A 47 -6.28 9.74 4.95
CA LEU A 47 -6.88 11.06 4.64
C LEU A 47 -8.00 10.98 3.59
N LYS A 48 -8.04 9.92 2.78
CA LYS A 48 -9.14 9.61 1.86
C LYS A 48 -10.26 8.78 2.50
N GLY A 49 -10.18 8.52 3.80
CA GLY A 49 -11.19 7.76 4.54
C GLY A 49 -11.04 6.24 4.41
N TRP A 50 -9.88 5.73 3.97
CA TRP A 50 -9.63 4.29 3.94
C TRP A 50 -9.41 3.76 5.35
N VAL A 51 -9.97 2.59 5.65
CA VAL A 51 -9.94 1.97 6.97
C VAL A 51 -8.70 1.09 7.11
N ARG A 52 -7.89 1.35 8.13
CA ARG A 52 -6.63 0.65 8.40
C ARG A 52 -6.80 -0.54 9.34
N VAL A 53 -6.14 -1.64 9.00
CA VAL A 53 -5.92 -2.83 9.86
C VAL A 53 -4.46 -3.24 9.74
N ASN A 54 -3.85 -3.70 10.83
CA ASN A 54 -2.49 -4.26 10.81
C ASN A 54 -2.55 -5.77 11.03
N GLU A 55 -1.77 -6.52 10.25
CA GLU A 55 -1.61 -7.98 10.36
C GLU A 55 -0.13 -8.32 10.57
N GLN A 56 0.15 -9.39 11.32
CA GLN A 56 1.53 -9.84 11.58
C GLN A 56 2.30 -10.26 10.31
N GLY A 57 1.59 -10.57 9.21
CA GLY A 57 2.21 -10.98 7.95
C GLY A 57 3.05 -12.26 8.09
N GLY A 58 3.93 -12.52 7.11
CA GLY A 58 4.79 -13.71 7.11
C GLY A 58 6.27 -13.37 7.36
N SER A 59 7.08 -14.36 7.74
CA SER A 59 8.50 -14.16 8.08
C SER A 59 9.33 -13.43 7.01
N LYS A 60 9.01 -13.62 5.73
CA LYS A 60 9.70 -12.95 4.60
C LYS A 60 9.16 -11.54 4.34
N SER A 61 7.85 -11.35 4.44
CA SER A 61 7.17 -10.10 4.08
C SER A 61 7.10 -9.11 5.24
N GLY A 62 7.30 -9.57 6.47
CA GLY A 62 7.05 -8.78 7.67
C GLY A 62 5.57 -8.43 7.83
N PRO A 63 5.24 -7.57 8.83
CA PRO A 63 3.88 -7.13 9.07
C PRO A 63 3.30 -6.40 7.86
N ALA A 64 1.99 -6.56 7.67
CA ALA A 64 1.23 -5.88 6.63
C ALA A 64 0.34 -4.80 7.27
N THR A 65 0.34 -3.61 6.69
CA THR A 65 -0.74 -2.64 6.91
C THR A 65 -1.71 -2.75 5.75
N ILE A 66 -2.96 -3.11 6.04
CA ILE A 66 -4.04 -3.20 5.07
C ILE A 66 -4.92 -1.97 5.20
N LEU A 67 -5.14 -1.26 4.11
CA LEU A 67 -6.13 -0.20 4.02
C LEU A 67 -7.25 -0.63 3.08
N THR A 68 -8.50 -0.56 3.55
CA THR A 68 -9.68 -0.92 2.78
C THR A 68 -10.48 0.33 2.47
N ASN A 69 -10.83 0.53 1.20
CA ASN A 69 -11.78 1.55 0.80
C ASN A 69 -13.20 1.09 1.19
N PRO A 70 -13.91 1.78 2.10
CA PRO A 70 -15.22 1.34 2.56
C PRO A 70 -16.30 1.41 1.46
N ILE A 71 -16.09 2.21 0.41
CA ILE A 71 -17.06 2.41 -0.68
C ILE A 71 -16.88 1.32 -1.75
N SER A 72 -15.66 1.15 -2.26
CA SER A 72 -15.38 0.19 -3.36
C SER A 72 -15.07 -1.22 -2.88
N GLY A 73 -14.64 -1.39 -1.62
CA GLY A 73 -14.12 -2.65 -1.10
C GLY A 73 -12.71 -3.00 -1.58
N GLU A 74 -12.05 -2.11 -2.32
CA GLU A 74 -10.64 -2.27 -2.70
C GLU A 74 -9.74 -2.28 -1.47
N LYS A 75 -8.65 -3.05 -1.55
CA LYS A 75 -7.66 -3.15 -0.48
C LYS A 75 -6.28 -2.82 -0.99
N VAL A 76 -5.51 -2.09 -0.20
CA VAL A 76 -4.08 -1.87 -0.40
C VAL A 76 -3.34 -2.53 0.75
N ARG A 77 -2.46 -3.48 0.44
CA ARG A 77 -1.68 -4.22 1.43
C ARG A 77 -0.22 -3.80 1.33
N ILE A 78 0.27 -3.14 2.37
CA ILE A 78 1.57 -2.46 2.42
C ILE A 78 2.50 -3.21 3.35
N HIS A 79 3.66 -3.59 2.83
CA HIS A 79 4.76 -4.19 3.58
C HIS A 79 5.92 -3.20 3.65
N ALA A 80 6.00 -2.45 4.76
CA ALA A 80 6.99 -1.40 4.93
C ALA A 80 8.37 -1.93 5.34
N LEU A 81 8.44 -3.10 5.97
CA LEU A 81 9.67 -3.68 6.52
C LEU A 81 9.80 -5.19 6.18
N PRO A 82 9.86 -5.57 4.90
CA PRO A 82 10.14 -6.95 4.53
C PRO A 82 11.60 -7.32 4.81
N SER A 83 11.89 -8.62 4.96
CA SER A 83 13.23 -9.10 5.38
C SER A 83 14.32 -8.78 4.36
N ASN A 84 13.96 -8.66 3.08
CA ASN A 84 14.86 -8.29 2.00
C ASN A 84 15.09 -6.76 1.88
N LYS A 85 14.55 -5.97 2.82
CA LYS A 85 14.66 -4.50 2.86
C LYS A 85 14.09 -3.78 1.62
N LYS A 86 13.22 -4.44 0.85
CA LYS A 86 12.56 -3.86 -0.34
C LYS A 86 11.07 -3.66 -0.07
N PRO A 87 10.67 -2.52 0.52
CA PRO A 87 9.27 -2.26 0.84
C PRO A 87 8.41 -2.27 -0.42
N TYR A 88 7.20 -2.81 -0.30
CA TYR A 88 6.28 -2.92 -1.43
C TYR A 88 4.84 -2.88 -0.97
N PHE A 89 3.94 -2.71 -1.92
CA PHE A 89 2.52 -2.91 -1.72
C PHE A 89 1.89 -3.70 -2.85
N ARG A 90 0.69 -4.18 -2.58
CA ARG A 90 -0.17 -4.86 -3.56
C ARG A 90 -1.58 -4.30 -3.42
N VAL A 91 -2.33 -4.32 -4.53
CA VAL A 91 -3.72 -3.84 -4.57
C VAL A 91 -4.63 -5.01 -4.86
N GLN A 92 -5.75 -5.10 -4.16
CA GLN A 92 -6.81 -6.08 -4.41
C GLN A 92 -8.12 -5.38 -4.72
N ASN A 93 -8.90 -5.93 -5.64
CA ASN A 93 -10.30 -5.55 -5.79
C ASN A 93 -11.16 -6.16 -4.66
N LYS A 94 -12.46 -5.84 -4.66
CA LYS A 94 -13.44 -6.36 -3.69
C LYS A 94 -13.49 -7.89 -3.63
N GLY A 95 -13.23 -8.58 -4.74
CA GLY A 95 -13.21 -10.04 -4.84
C GLY A 95 -11.91 -10.68 -4.31
N GLY A 96 -10.94 -9.89 -3.85
CA GLY A 96 -9.66 -10.40 -3.35
C GLY A 96 -8.60 -10.65 -4.43
N ASN A 97 -8.89 -10.35 -5.68
CA ASN A 97 -7.95 -10.54 -6.80
C ASN A 97 -6.91 -9.43 -6.80
N TYR A 98 -5.63 -9.80 -6.91
CA TYR A 98 -4.53 -8.85 -6.99
C TYR A 98 -4.47 -8.19 -8.38
N LEU A 99 -4.39 -6.85 -8.39
CA LEU A 99 -4.41 -6.06 -9.61
C LEU A 99 -3.00 -5.77 -10.11
N ASP A 100 -2.81 -5.83 -11.43
CA ASP A 100 -1.63 -5.36 -12.12
C ASP A 100 -1.63 -3.83 -12.26
N ASP A 101 -0.60 -3.27 -12.91
CA ASP A 101 -0.44 -1.82 -13.03
C ASP A 101 -1.56 -1.15 -13.85
N THR A 102 -2.29 -1.91 -14.66
CA THR A 102 -3.43 -1.41 -15.45
C THR A 102 -4.73 -1.37 -14.63
N GLY A 103 -4.73 -1.94 -13.43
CA GLY A 103 -5.92 -2.07 -12.58
C GLY A 103 -6.71 -3.34 -12.82
N GLN A 104 -6.17 -4.30 -13.57
CA GLN A 104 -6.86 -5.54 -13.94
C GLN A 104 -6.26 -6.75 -13.24
N PHE A 105 -7.07 -7.80 -13.06
CA PHE A 105 -6.57 -9.09 -12.58
C PHE A 105 -5.92 -9.83 -13.75
N PRO A 106 -4.62 -10.17 -13.70
CA PRO A 106 -3.96 -10.87 -14.79
C PRO A 106 -4.33 -12.36 -14.76
N SER A 107 -5.50 -12.70 -15.29
CA SER A 107 -6.16 -14.01 -15.15
C SER A 107 -5.37 -15.20 -15.71
N ASN A 108 -4.48 -14.94 -16.68
CA ASN A 108 -3.70 -15.97 -17.37
C ASN A 108 -2.25 -16.07 -16.86
N ALA A 109 -1.89 -15.31 -15.81
CA ALA A 109 -0.54 -15.29 -15.29
C ALA A 109 -0.24 -16.53 -14.43
N THR A 110 0.94 -17.10 -14.59
CA THR A 110 1.51 -18.04 -13.62
C THR A 110 1.67 -17.37 -12.25
N LYS A 111 1.90 -18.15 -11.20
CA LYS A 111 2.13 -17.62 -9.84
C LYS A 111 3.28 -16.61 -9.79
N GLN A 112 4.36 -16.86 -10.51
CA GLN A 112 5.53 -15.98 -10.54
C GLN A 112 5.25 -14.70 -11.33
N GLU A 113 4.56 -14.80 -12.46
CA GLU A 113 4.14 -13.62 -13.24
C GLU A 113 3.17 -12.76 -12.46
N LEU A 114 2.15 -13.35 -11.82
CA LEU A 114 1.23 -12.65 -10.94
C LEU A 114 2.00 -11.88 -9.84
N ARG A 115 3.02 -12.52 -9.25
CA ARG A 115 3.89 -11.86 -8.28
C ARG A 115 4.59 -10.64 -8.90
N ASN A 116 5.22 -10.80 -10.05
CA ASN A 116 5.97 -9.75 -10.72
C ASN A 116 5.07 -8.59 -11.17
N LEU A 117 3.86 -8.87 -11.64
CA LEU A 117 2.90 -7.88 -12.13
C LEU A 117 2.18 -7.10 -11.02
N THR A 118 2.07 -7.66 -9.82
CA THR A 118 1.23 -7.10 -8.74
C THR A 118 2.01 -6.62 -7.52
N HIS A 119 3.35 -6.73 -7.51
CA HIS A 119 4.22 -6.16 -6.48
C HIS A 119 4.74 -4.80 -6.93
N PHE A 120 4.24 -3.74 -6.31
CA PHE A 120 4.66 -2.37 -6.57
C PHE A 120 5.61 -1.94 -5.47
N TYR A 121 6.86 -1.66 -5.83
CA TYR A 121 7.92 -1.34 -4.88
C TYR A 121 7.93 0.16 -4.58
N PHE A 122 8.17 0.51 -3.31
CA PHE A 122 8.47 1.88 -2.95
C PHE A 122 9.94 2.19 -3.29
N LYS A 123 10.22 3.46 -3.62
CA LYS A 123 11.59 3.94 -3.86
C LYS A 123 12.39 4.10 -2.56
#